data_AF-A0A9P3PWZ3-F1
#
_entry.id   AF-A0A9P3PWZ3-F1
#
_cell.length_a   1.000
_cell.length_b   1.000
_cell.length_c   1.000
_cell.angle_alpha   90.00
_cell.angle_beta   90.00
_cell.angle_gamma   90.00
#
_symmetry.space_group_name_H-M   'P 1'
#
loop_
_entity.id
_entity.type
_entity.pdbx_description
1 polymer ?
#
loop_
_entity_poly.entity_id
_entity_poly.type
_entity_poly.pdbx_seq_one_letter_code
_entity_poly.pdbx_strand_id
1 'polypeptide(L)'
;MFVSSNVYTIRSLNANKPPSETNSVASENLPPRRTRIPKWEKRLPSEYRICSTSSDSLKVKVEIQTTDTGDVHSVNALVDSGASGLFLDRSFVAKHHLTTRSLANPILVRNVDGTPNEDGRIREVVDVILRHQGHTE
;
A
#
# COMPACT_ATOMS: atom_id res chain seq x y z
N MET A 1 -22.25 3.40 8.10
CA MET A 1 -21.82 4.61 7.35
C MET A 1 -20.32 4.77 7.58
N PHE A 2 -19.54 4.04 6.79
CA PHE A 2 -18.11 4.27 6.64
C PHE A 2 -17.89 4.50 5.14
N VAL A 3 -17.21 5.57 4.80
CA VAL A 3 -16.93 6.00 3.43
C VAL A 3 -15.42 6.18 3.35
N SER A 4 -14.74 5.30 2.61
CA SER A 4 -13.49 5.51 1.85
C SER A 4 -12.72 4.19 1.73
N SER A 5 -12.77 3.61 0.54
CA SER A 5 -12.15 2.36 0.11
C SER A 5 -10.69 2.59 -0.33
N ASN A 6 -9.78 2.78 0.63
CA ASN A 6 -8.35 2.88 0.32
C ASN A 6 -7.67 1.56 0.72
N VAL A 7 -7.00 0.92 -0.24
CA VAL A 7 -6.20 -0.28 -0.01
C VAL A 7 -4.72 0.06 -0.18
N TYR A 8 -3.88 -0.39 0.75
CA TYR A 8 -2.47 -0.01 0.84
C TYR A 8 -1.56 -1.06 0.19
N THR A 9 -0.46 -0.62 -0.43
CA THR A 9 0.52 -1.52 -1.06
C THR A 9 1.90 -1.37 -0.42
N ILE A 10 2.51 -2.50 -0.06
CA ILE A 10 3.86 -2.56 0.51
C ILE A 10 4.86 -2.79 -0.62
N ARG A 11 5.93 -1.98 -0.70
CA ARG A 11 7.00 -2.17 -1.70
C ARG A 11 8.25 -2.76 -1.05
N SER A 12 8.47 -4.07 -1.23
CA SER A 12 9.77 -4.71 -0.97
C SER A 12 10.81 -4.30 -2.04
N LEU A 13 12.00 -3.92 -1.60
CA LEU A 13 13.16 -3.61 -2.44
C LEU A 13 14.10 -4.82 -2.41
N ASN A 14 14.29 -5.50 -3.55
CA ASN A 14 15.49 -6.29 -3.78
C ASN A 14 16.49 -5.47 -4.60
N ALA A 15 17.70 -5.37 -4.06
CA ALA A 15 18.85 -4.67 -4.60
C ALA A 15 19.34 -5.30 -5.91
N ASN A 16 19.80 -4.46 -6.85
CA ASN A 16 21.09 -4.63 -7.55
C ASN A 16 21.45 -3.46 -8.51
N LYS A 17 22.65 -2.91 -8.24
CA LYS A 17 23.61 -2.13 -9.07
C LYS A 17 23.43 -0.61 -9.31
N PRO A 18 24.48 0.22 -9.04
CA PRO A 18 24.46 1.67 -9.31
C PRO A 18 25.08 2.01 -10.69
N PRO A 19 24.75 3.16 -11.29
CA PRO A 19 25.64 3.84 -12.22
C PRO A 19 26.21 5.13 -11.61
N SER A 20 27.54 5.12 -11.54
CA SER A 20 28.52 6.20 -11.79
C SER A 20 28.15 7.67 -11.53
N GLU A 21 29.02 8.30 -10.74
CA GLU A 21 29.21 9.73 -10.55
C GLU A 21 29.22 10.55 -11.85
N THR A 22 28.53 11.69 -11.83
CA THR A 22 28.97 12.90 -12.53
C THR A 22 28.73 14.12 -11.63
N ASN A 23 29.83 14.77 -11.26
CA ASN A 23 29.89 16.04 -10.54
C ASN A 23 29.26 17.19 -11.34
N SER A 24 28.53 18.10 -10.68
CA SER A 24 28.71 19.55 -10.86
C SER A 24 27.88 20.40 -9.88
N VAL A 25 28.62 21.12 -9.03
CA VAL A 25 28.44 22.51 -8.60
C VAL A 25 27.26 22.90 -7.68
N ALA A 26 27.69 23.42 -6.52
CA ALA A 26 26.99 24.18 -5.50
C ALA A 26 25.68 24.88 -5.89
N SER A 27 24.61 24.56 -5.15
CA SER A 27 23.52 25.50 -4.87
C SER A 27 23.15 25.41 -3.40
N GLU A 28 23.58 26.42 -2.66
CA GLU A 28 22.99 27.05 -1.48
C GLU A 28 22.11 26.22 -0.52
N ASN A 29 22.43 26.40 0.76
CA ASN A 29 21.69 26.03 1.96
C ASN A 29 20.24 26.56 1.98
N LEU A 30 19.37 26.01 1.14
CA LEU A 30 17.92 26.13 1.32
C LEU A 30 17.48 25.02 2.29
N PRO A 31 16.71 25.34 3.34
CA PRO A 31 16.08 24.30 4.15
C PRO A 31 15.30 23.37 3.22
N PRO A 32 15.30 22.04 3.45
CA PRO A 32 14.64 21.09 2.57
C PRO A 32 13.21 21.56 2.33
N ARG A 33 12.89 21.82 1.05
CA ARG A 33 11.61 22.36 0.62
C ARG A 33 10.53 21.44 1.17
N ARG A 34 9.77 21.89 2.17
CA ARG A 34 8.71 21.08 2.81
C ARG A 34 7.81 20.55 1.69
N THR A 35 7.89 19.26 1.41
CA THR A 35 7.01 18.61 0.44
C THR A 35 5.59 18.83 0.90
N ARG A 36 4.77 19.45 0.05
CA ARG A 36 3.42 19.85 0.42
C ARG A 36 2.54 18.60 0.43
N ILE A 37 2.46 17.94 1.59
CA ILE A 37 1.67 16.71 1.75
C ILE A 37 0.19 17.05 1.51
N PRO A 38 -0.49 16.36 0.56
CA PRO A 38 -1.89 16.60 0.28
C PRO A 38 -2.78 16.22 1.47
N LYS A 39 -3.94 16.87 1.59
CA LYS A 39 -4.84 16.68 2.75
C LYS A 39 -5.30 15.22 2.91
N TRP A 40 -5.46 14.49 1.81
CA TRP A 40 -5.85 13.08 1.85
C TRP A 40 -4.75 12.21 2.49
N GLU A 41 -3.48 12.48 2.20
CA GLU A 41 -2.36 11.72 2.75
C GLU A 41 -2.17 12.00 4.24
N LYS A 42 -2.44 13.24 4.69
CA LYS A 42 -2.41 13.60 6.13
C LYS A 42 -3.43 12.83 6.98
N ARG A 43 -4.45 12.24 6.37
CA ARG A 43 -5.47 11.44 7.06
C ARG A 43 -5.07 9.98 7.20
N LEU A 44 -3.99 9.56 6.55
CA LEU A 44 -3.51 8.19 6.65
C LEU A 44 -2.78 7.99 7.99
N PRO A 45 -2.91 6.80 8.61
CA PRO A 45 -2.08 6.41 9.73
C PRO A 45 -0.60 6.49 9.39
N SER A 46 0.23 6.86 10.38
CA SER A 46 1.68 6.81 10.25
C SER A 46 2.25 5.39 10.36
N GLU A 47 1.45 4.45 10.87
CA GLU A 47 1.82 3.06 11.10
C GLU A 47 0.62 2.11 10.92
N TYR A 48 0.92 0.92 10.41
CA TYR A 48 0.03 -0.25 10.39
C TYR A 48 0.66 -1.43 11.14
N ARG A 49 -0.19 -2.31 11.66
CA ARG A 49 0.20 -3.61 12.21
C ARG A 49 -0.47 -4.75 11.43
N ILE A 50 0.29 -5.82 11.17
CA ILE A 50 -0.19 -7.03 10.49
C ILE A 50 0.27 -8.27 11.24
N CYS A 51 -0.50 -9.37 11.12
CA CYS A 51 -0.14 -10.66 11.69
C CYS A 51 0.48 -11.56 10.62
N SER A 52 1.33 -12.50 11.05
CA SER A 52 1.76 -13.58 10.16
C SER A 52 0.58 -14.49 9.86
N THR A 53 0.53 -14.99 8.64
CA THR A 53 -0.58 -15.81 8.14
C THR A 53 -0.08 -17.23 7.90
N SER A 54 -0.94 -18.22 8.12
CA SER A 54 -0.62 -19.64 7.88
C SER A 54 -1.34 -20.18 6.64
N SER A 55 -0.97 -21.39 6.20
CA SER A 55 -1.66 -22.09 5.11
C SER A 55 -3.17 -22.24 5.35
N ASP A 56 -3.56 -22.37 6.62
CA ASP A 56 -4.92 -22.71 7.06
C ASP A 56 -5.77 -21.45 7.29
N SER A 57 -5.25 -20.28 6.90
CA SER A 57 -5.95 -19.01 7.09
C SER A 57 -7.21 -18.93 6.24
N LEU A 58 -8.27 -18.35 6.82
CA LEU A 58 -9.55 -18.16 6.15
C LEU A 58 -9.41 -17.21 4.96
N LYS A 59 -9.80 -17.70 3.78
CA LYS A 59 -9.85 -16.92 2.55
C LYS A 59 -11.26 -16.87 2.01
N VAL A 60 -11.66 -15.69 1.58
CA VAL A 60 -12.97 -15.44 0.99
C VAL A 60 -12.78 -14.94 -0.43
N LYS A 61 -13.56 -15.50 -1.36
CA LYS A 61 -13.57 -15.02 -2.74
C LYS A 61 -14.29 -13.67 -2.79
N VAL A 62 -13.58 -12.65 -3.23
CA VAL A 62 -14.06 -11.28 -3.38
C VAL A 62 -13.79 -10.78 -4.78
N GLU A 63 -14.38 -9.64 -5.11
CA GLU A 63 -14.13 -8.90 -6.34
C GLU A 63 -13.51 -7.55 -6.00
N ILE A 64 -12.43 -7.20 -6.68
CA ILE A 64 -11.81 -5.88 -6.62
C ILE A 64 -12.16 -5.17 -7.91
N GLN A 65 -12.86 -4.04 -7.79
CA GLN A 65 -13.18 -3.17 -8.91
C GLN A 65 -12.31 -1.93 -8.87
N THR A 66 -11.64 -1.60 -9.96
CA THR A 66 -10.86 -0.36 -10.07
C THR A 66 -11.78 0.85 -10.17
N THR A 67 -11.43 1.94 -9.51
CA THR A 67 -12.27 3.16 -9.52
C THR A 67 -12.10 4.01 -10.78
N ASP A 68 -10.98 3.83 -11.50
CA ASP A 68 -10.62 4.59 -12.69
C ASP A 68 -11.12 3.94 -13.98
N THR A 69 -10.86 2.64 -14.18
CA THR A 69 -11.29 1.90 -15.38
C THR A 69 -12.60 1.14 -15.19
N GLY A 70 -12.96 0.81 -13.95
CA GLY A 70 -14.12 -0.02 -13.64
C GLY A 70 -13.89 -1.53 -13.85
N ASP A 71 -12.65 -1.93 -14.11
CA ASP A 71 -12.27 -3.33 -14.29
C ASP A 71 -12.49 -4.12 -13.01
N VAL A 72 -13.02 -5.34 -13.14
CA VAL A 72 -13.33 -6.23 -12.01
C VAL A 72 -12.42 -7.45 -12.02
N HIS A 73 -11.78 -7.72 -10.89
CA HIS A 73 -10.88 -8.86 -10.71
C HIS A 73 -11.29 -9.69 -9.51
N SER A 74 -11.53 -10.98 -9.74
CA SER A 74 -11.83 -11.90 -8.64
C SER A 74 -10.55 -12.41 -7.98
N VAL A 75 -10.51 -12.34 -6.65
CA VAL A 75 -9.34 -12.73 -5.84
C VAL A 75 -9.81 -13.43 -4.56
N ASN A 76 -8.98 -14.35 -4.06
CA ASN A 76 -9.15 -14.92 -2.73
C ASN A 76 -8.47 -13.98 -1.72
N ALA A 77 -9.25 -13.17 -1.03
CA ALA A 77 -8.76 -12.27 0.00
C ALA A 77 -8.67 -12.98 1.36
N LEU A 78 -7.65 -12.65 2.12
CA LEU A 78 -7.46 -13.12 3.49
C LEU A 78 -8.39 -12.35 4.44
N VAL A 79 -9.03 -13.06 5.36
CA VAL A 79 -9.71 -12.45 6.50
C VAL A 79 -8.73 -12.43 7.68
N ASP A 80 -8.17 -11.26 7.97
CA ASP A 80 -7.16 -11.09 9.03
C ASP A 80 -7.65 -10.11 10.11
N SER A 81 -7.97 -10.64 11.29
CA SER A 81 -8.35 -9.83 12.46
C SER A 81 -7.15 -9.17 13.14
N GLY A 82 -5.92 -9.57 12.80
CA GLY A 82 -4.68 -8.98 13.29
C GLY A 82 -4.16 -7.82 12.44
N ALA A 83 -4.84 -7.49 11.34
CA ALA A 83 -4.48 -6.39 10.46
C ALA A 83 -5.23 -5.10 10.84
N SER A 84 -4.50 -3.98 10.96
CA SER A 84 -5.10 -2.68 11.28
C SER A 84 -5.51 -1.85 10.06
N GLY A 85 -5.56 -2.48 8.88
CA GLY A 85 -5.87 -1.83 7.60
C GLY A 85 -6.16 -2.85 6.50
N LEU A 86 -6.47 -2.35 5.30
CA LEU A 86 -6.68 -3.17 4.10
C LEU A 86 -5.42 -3.17 3.24
N PHE A 87 -4.92 -4.35 2.92
CA PHE A 87 -3.67 -4.49 2.16
C PHE A 87 -3.94 -5.19 0.83
N LEU A 88 -3.26 -4.73 -0.22
CA LEU A 88 -3.24 -5.38 -1.51
C LEU A 88 -1.83 -5.83 -1.84
N ASP A 89 -1.73 -7.06 -2.32
CA ASP A 89 -0.46 -7.64 -2.74
C ASP A 89 0.11 -6.91 -3.96
N ARG A 90 1.42 -6.65 -3.95
CA ARG A 90 2.09 -5.93 -5.03
C ARG A 90 2.10 -6.71 -6.35
N SER A 91 2.23 -8.04 -6.30
CA SER A 91 2.17 -8.87 -7.50
C SER A 91 0.78 -8.82 -8.11
N PHE A 92 -0.28 -8.70 -7.30
CA PHE A 92 -1.64 -8.46 -7.80
C PHE A 92 -1.75 -7.11 -8.51
N VAL A 93 -1.26 -6.03 -7.89
CA VAL A 93 -1.22 -4.69 -8.49
C VAL A 93 -0.48 -4.70 -9.83
N ALA A 94 0.71 -5.30 -9.88
CA ALA A 94 1.53 -5.37 -11.08
C ALA A 94 0.88 -6.23 -12.18
N LYS A 95 0.34 -7.39 -11.82
CA LYS A 95 -0.33 -8.30 -12.75
C LYS A 95 -1.54 -7.65 -13.43
N HIS A 96 -2.32 -6.89 -12.65
CA HIS A 96 -3.55 -6.25 -13.10
C HIS A 96 -3.37 -4.79 -13.54
N HIS A 97 -2.13 -4.27 -13.51
CA HIS A 97 -1.79 -2.91 -13.92
C HIS A 97 -2.63 -1.84 -13.21
N LEU A 98 -2.89 -2.02 -11.91
CA LEU A 98 -3.75 -1.09 -11.15
C LEU A 98 -3.07 0.26 -10.99
N THR A 99 -3.83 1.34 -11.17
CA THR A 99 -3.33 2.71 -10.98
C THR A 99 -3.10 3.00 -9.50
N THR A 100 -1.84 3.24 -9.12
CA THR A 100 -1.45 3.61 -7.76
C THR A 100 -1.15 5.10 -7.62
N ARG A 101 -1.19 5.60 -6.39
CA ARG A 101 -0.70 6.93 -6.00
C ARG A 101 0.44 6.79 -5.01
N SER A 102 1.58 7.41 -5.31
CA SER A 102 2.72 7.43 -4.39
C SER A 102 2.47 8.35 -3.20
N LEU A 103 2.92 7.90 -2.02
CA LEU A 103 2.90 8.66 -0.78
C LEU A 103 4.17 9.50 -0.67
N ALA A 104 4.04 10.77 -0.25
CA ALA A 104 5.20 11.59 0.09
C ALA A 104 5.91 11.05 1.34
N ASN A 105 5.16 10.53 2.30
CA ASN A 105 5.62 9.90 3.53
C ASN A 105 5.24 8.42 3.54
N PRO A 106 6.20 7.49 3.36
CA PRO A 106 5.93 6.07 3.45
C PRO A 106 5.41 5.67 4.84
N ILE A 107 4.38 4.84 4.89
CA ILE A 107 3.75 4.38 6.13
C ILE A 107 4.50 3.16 6.66
N LEU A 108 4.81 3.16 7.96
CA LEU A 108 5.49 2.06 8.61
C LEU A 108 4.56 0.84 8.74
N VAL A 109 5.07 -0.36 8.48
CA VAL A 109 4.35 -1.60 8.77
C VAL A 109 5.15 -2.40 9.78
N ARG A 110 4.48 -2.86 10.83
CA ARG A 110 5.04 -3.75 11.84
C ARG A 110 4.27 -5.05 11.93
N ASN A 111 4.95 -6.10 12.35
CA ASN A 111 4.31 -7.31 12.81
C ASN A 111 3.63 -7.06 14.17
N VAL A 112 2.70 -7.94 14.55
CA VAL A 112 2.01 -7.87 15.86
C VAL A 112 2.99 -7.90 17.03
N ASP A 113 4.14 -8.55 16.90
CA ASP A 113 5.22 -8.58 17.90
C ASP A 113 6.03 -7.28 18.00
N GLY A 114 5.73 -6.29 17.15
CA GLY A 114 6.39 -4.98 17.10
C GLY A 114 7.64 -4.92 16.21
N THR A 115 8.09 -6.03 15.65
CA THR A 115 9.20 -6.04 14.70
C THR A 115 8.80 -5.36 13.37
N PRO A 116 9.73 -4.73 12.63
CA PRO A 116 9.44 -4.21 11.30
C PRO A 116 8.99 -5.34 10.36
N ASN A 117 7.99 -5.08 9.53
CA ASN A 117 7.59 -6.04 8.50
C ASN A 117 8.71 -6.23 7.46
N GLU A 118 8.92 -7.47 7.00
CA GLU A 118 10.00 -7.82 6.06
C GLU A 118 9.86 -7.13 4.70
N ASP A 119 8.63 -6.94 4.22
CA ASP A 119 8.36 -6.21 2.97
C ASP A 119 8.56 -4.69 3.11
N GLY A 120 8.84 -4.22 4.33
CA GLY A 120 9.16 -2.83 4.62
C GLY A 120 7.93 -1.94 4.73
N ARG A 121 8.00 -0.77 4.09
CA ARG A 121 7.01 0.31 4.24
C ARG A 121 6.04 0.38 3.07
N ILE A 122 4.82 0.84 3.35
CA ILE A 122 3.85 1.20 2.31
C ILE A 122 4.31 2.50 1.66
N ARG A 123 4.42 2.49 0.33
CA ARG A 123 4.82 3.66 -0.46
C ARG A 123 3.75 4.12 -1.41
N GLU A 124 2.77 3.28 -1.69
CA GLU A 124 1.73 3.58 -2.66
C GLU A 124 0.38 3.07 -2.16
N VAL A 125 -0.67 3.78 -2.56
CA VAL A 125 -2.06 3.43 -2.27
C VAL A 125 -2.82 3.26 -3.56
N VAL A 126 -3.83 2.41 -3.54
CA VAL A 126 -4.77 2.19 -4.64
C VAL A 126 -6.18 2.46 -4.13
N ASP A 127 -6.98 3.13 -4.96
CA ASP A 127 -8.41 3.27 -4.74
C ASP A 127 -9.13 2.16 -5.51
N VAL A 128 -9.88 1.32 -4.79
CA VAL A 128 -10.62 0.20 -5.37
C VAL A 128 -11.92 0.03 -4.60
N ILE A 129 -12.94 -0.51 -5.25
CA ILE A 129 -14.17 -0.96 -4.61
C ILE A 129 -14.04 -2.46 -4.36
N LEU A 130 -14.17 -2.88 -3.11
CA LEU A 130 -14.23 -4.28 -2.73
C LEU A 130 -15.69 -4.74 -2.80
N ARG A 131 -15.99 -5.87 -3.46
CA ARG A 131 -17.33 -6.45 -3.51
C ARG A 131 -17.34 -7.88 -3.02
N HIS A 132 -18.36 -8.22 -2.23
CA HIS A 132 -18.60 -9.59 -1.78
C HIS A 132 -20.09 -9.80 -1.52
N GLN A 133 -20.70 -10.79 -2.20
CA GLN A 133 -22.09 -11.22 -1.97
C GLN A 133 -23.12 -10.07 -1.93
N GLY A 134 -23.00 -9.10 -2.84
CA GLY A 134 -23.91 -7.95 -2.92
C GLY A 134 -23.57 -6.80 -1.96
N HIS A 135 -22.55 -6.94 -1.11
CA HIS A 135 -21.98 -5.86 -0.31
C HIS A 135 -20.79 -5.21 -1.02
N THR A 136 -20.63 -3.90 -0.84
CA THR A 136 -19.51 -3.13 -1.40
C THR A 136 -18.87 -2.26 -0.34
N GLU A 137 -17.54 -2.28 -0.26
CA GLU A 137 -16.72 -1.42 0.59
C GLU A 137 -15.77 -0.57 -0.23
#